data_AF-A0A1H9YDW4-F1
#
_entry.id   AF-A0A1H9YDW4-F1
#
_cell.length_a   1.000
_cell.length_b   1.000
_cell.length_c   1.000
_cell.angle_alpha   90.00
_cell.angle_beta   90.00
_cell.angle_gamma   90.00
#
_symmetry.space_group_name_H-M   'P 1'
#
loop_
_entity.id
_entity.type
_entity.pdbx_description
1 polymer ?
#
loop_
_entity_poly.entity_id
_entity_poly.type
_entity_poly.pdbx_seq_one_letter_code
_entity_poly.pdbx_strand_id
1 'polypeptide(L)'
;MKRMAIVLLIMMLTACENEEEPPQTLKDNEEAVETNKLSNIEVIAENLNIPWNITKHKGTFYLSQREGSIQRIDAITGEVTLQPLNVTKEIVHEGEGGLLGFILLPDFDTTNEAFAYHTYQEDGRLRNRVIRLQLQDDAWVEMDVLLDDIPGGSIHNGGRLKIGPDQNLYVTTGDAGNADYAQNLDSLAGKILRMNVDGSIPSDNPFQNSYVYSYGHRNPQGLAWNEDGELFSTEHGQTAHDELNLIEAGNNYGWPVIQGDEEEPSMITPYYQHREHNLGSIWNSHQRG
;
A
#
# COMPACT_ATOMS: atom_id res chain seq x y z
N MET A 1 -29.70 97.58 -20.42
CA MET A 1 -30.60 97.62 -19.24
C MET A 1 -30.56 96.26 -18.56
N LYS A 2 -30.23 96.26 -17.26
CA LYS A 2 -30.63 95.31 -16.21
C LYS A 2 -30.37 93.80 -16.44
N ARG A 3 -29.39 93.29 -15.67
CA ARG A 3 -29.55 92.27 -14.59
C ARG A 3 -29.22 90.87 -15.11
N MET A 4 -28.62 89.94 -14.37
CA MET A 4 -28.51 89.74 -12.93
C MET A 4 -27.28 88.87 -12.66
N ALA A 5 -26.81 88.93 -11.42
CA ALA A 5 -25.63 88.28 -10.88
C ALA A 5 -25.67 86.75 -10.88
N ILE A 6 -24.46 86.19 -10.96
CA ILE A 6 -24.06 84.82 -10.65
C ILE A 6 -24.30 84.55 -9.16
N VAL A 7 -25.06 83.50 -8.85
CA VAL A 7 -24.91 82.73 -7.60
C VAL A 7 -25.10 81.27 -7.99
N LEU A 8 -23.98 80.56 -8.15
CA LEU A 8 -23.96 79.10 -8.25
C LEU A 8 -24.03 78.56 -6.80
N LEU A 9 -25.20 78.06 -6.42
CA LEU A 9 -25.42 77.42 -5.11
C LEU A 9 -24.98 75.96 -5.22
N ILE A 10 -23.80 75.65 -4.66
CA ILE A 10 -23.30 74.29 -4.51
C ILE A 10 -24.08 73.63 -3.36
N MET A 11 -24.99 72.72 -3.71
CA MET A 11 -25.60 71.78 -2.75
C MET A 11 -24.58 70.69 -2.41
N MET A 12 -24.21 70.62 -1.14
CA MET A 12 -23.44 69.51 -0.58
C MET A 12 -24.30 68.75 0.43
N LEU A 13 -24.25 67.41 0.30
CA LEU A 13 -24.56 66.36 1.28
C LEU A 13 -26.07 66.08 1.49
N THR A 14 -26.55 64.85 1.41
CA THR A 14 -26.05 63.62 2.04
C THR A 14 -26.52 62.40 1.24
N ALA A 15 -25.61 61.50 0.85
CA ALA A 15 -25.98 60.13 0.54
C ALA A 15 -25.77 59.33 1.83
N CYS A 16 -26.83 58.71 2.34
CA CYS A 16 -26.70 57.62 3.30
C CYS A 16 -26.09 56.45 2.54
N GLU A 17 -24.78 56.27 2.69
CA GLU A 17 -24.11 55.04 2.35
C GLU A 17 -24.35 54.10 3.54
N ASN A 18 -25.07 53.00 3.30
CA ASN A 18 -25.11 51.91 4.27
C ASN A 18 -23.67 51.40 4.37
N GLU A 19 -23.03 51.62 5.52
CA GLU A 19 -21.82 50.88 5.89
C GLU A 19 -22.22 49.41 6.04
N GLU A 20 -22.07 48.63 4.97
CA GLU A 20 -21.90 47.20 5.11
C GLU A 20 -20.62 46.99 5.91
N GLU A 21 -20.75 46.46 7.12
CA GLU A 21 -19.61 46.01 7.92
C GLU A 21 -18.71 45.14 7.03
N PRO A 22 -17.38 45.37 7.04
CA PRO A 22 -16.48 44.52 6.28
C PRO A 22 -16.72 43.07 6.68
N PRO A 23 -16.65 42.11 5.73
CA PRO A 23 -16.77 40.70 6.07
C PRO A 23 -15.82 40.44 7.23
N GLN A 24 -16.35 39.95 8.35
CA GLN A 24 -15.50 39.47 9.43
C GLN A 24 -14.54 38.49 8.77
N THR A 25 -13.27 38.88 8.71
CA THR A 25 -12.21 37.96 8.39
C THR A 25 -12.44 36.81 9.34
N LEU A 26 -12.84 35.66 8.79
CA LEU A 26 -12.66 34.40 9.46
C LEU A 26 -11.18 34.44 9.79
N LYS A 27 -10.87 34.75 11.05
CA LYS A 27 -9.56 34.46 11.59
C LYS A 27 -9.46 32.98 11.35
N ASP A 28 -8.59 32.62 10.42
CA ASP A 28 -8.09 31.28 10.31
C ASP A 28 -7.62 30.94 11.72
N ASN A 29 -8.48 30.23 12.46
CA ASN A 29 -8.02 29.36 13.51
C ASN A 29 -7.30 28.23 12.77
N GLU A 30 -6.15 28.56 12.18
CA GLU A 30 -5.00 27.70 12.25
C GLU A 30 -4.73 27.55 13.75
N GLU A 31 -5.50 26.68 14.40
CA GLU A 31 -4.88 25.84 15.41
C GLU A 31 -3.74 25.17 14.67
N ALA A 32 -2.56 25.80 14.76
CA ALA A 32 -1.31 25.15 14.48
C ALA A 32 -1.39 23.81 15.20
N VAL A 33 -1.61 22.75 14.44
CA VAL A 33 -1.51 21.39 14.95
C VAL A 33 -0.14 21.35 15.57
N GLU A 34 -0.07 21.35 16.90
CA GLU A 34 1.18 21.29 17.62
C GLU A 34 1.93 20.08 17.07
N THR A 35 3.01 20.34 16.33
CA THR A 35 3.95 19.36 15.79
C THR A 35 4.74 18.65 16.91
N ASN A 36 4.33 18.81 18.17
CA ASN A 36 4.95 18.24 19.37
C ASN A 36 4.66 16.75 19.61
N LYS A 37 4.07 16.02 18.64
CA LYS A 37 3.84 14.56 18.73
C LYS A 37 4.86 13.66 18.02
N LEU A 38 6.00 14.21 17.58
CA LEU A 38 7.12 13.45 17.00
C LEU A 38 8.41 13.55 17.84
N SER A 39 8.31 13.89 19.13
CA SER A 39 9.47 14.24 19.97
C SER A 39 10.42 13.09 20.31
N ASN A 40 10.23 11.87 19.79
CA ASN A 40 11.15 10.74 19.96
C ASN A 40 11.24 9.90 18.68
N ILE A 41 11.64 10.50 17.55
CA ILE A 41 12.10 9.72 16.38
C ILE A 41 13.55 9.31 16.63
N GLU A 42 13.81 8.01 16.64
CA GLU A 42 15.15 7.44 16.73
C GLU A 42 15.48 6.70 15.44
N VAL A 43 16.67 6.96 14.90
CA VAL A 43 17.20 6.23 13.75
C VAL A 43 17.92 5.00 14.26
N ILE A 44 17.34 3.82 14.04
CA ILE A 44 17.91 2.54 14.47
C ILE A 44 18.96 2.03 13.47
N ALA A 45 18.73 2.20 12.17
CA ALA A 45 19.65 1.78 11.13
C ALA A 45 19.53 2.68 9.88
N GLU A 46 20.64 2.83 9.16
CA GLU A 46 20.77 3.63 7.94
C GLU A 46 21.49 2.83 6.84
N ASN A 47 21.63 3.42 5.66
CA ASN A 47 22.35 2.83 4.51
C ASN A 47 21.79 1.47 4.05
N LEU A 48 20.48 1.27 4.23
CA LEU A 48 19.76 0.12 3.70
C LEU A 48 19.46 0.32 2.21
N ASN A 49 19.55 -0.75 1.42
CA ASN A 49 19.25 -0.73 0.00
C ASN A 49 17.82 -1.21 -0.27
N ILE A 50 16.92 -0.28 -0.57
CA ILE A 50 15.50 -0.54 -0.90
C ILE A 50 14.86 -1.57 0.08
N PRO A 51 14.81 -1.27 1.40
CA PRO A 51 14.13 -2.13 2.36
C PRO A 51 12.63 -2.22 2.02
N TRP A 52 12.06 -3.43 2.04
CA TRP A 52 10.69 -3.67 1.55
C TRP A 52 9.74 -4.20 2.62
N ASN A 53 10.14 -5.22 3.37
CA ASN A 53 9.41 -5.72 4.52
C ASN A 53 10.23 -5.51 5.80
N ILE A 54 9.56 -5.30 6.93
CA ILE A 54 10.14 -5.33 8.26
C ILE A 54 9.31 -6.25 9.14
N THR A 55 9.96 -7.21 9.78
CA THR A 55 9.38 -8.02 10.85
C THR A 55 10.25 -7.91 12.10
N LYS A 56 9.61 -7.90 13.27
CA LYS A 56 10.30 -7.80 14.55
C LYS A 56 10.10 -9.07 15.35
N HIS A 57 11.18 -9.62 15.88
CA HIS A 57 11.13 -10.69 16.86
C HIS A 57 12.03 -10.34 18.03
N LYS A 58 11.42 -10.23 19.22
CA LYS A 58 12.12 -9.80 20.45
C LYS A 58 12.86 -8.46 20.20
N GLY A 59 14.17 -8.42 20.45
CA GLY A 59 15.02 -7.25 20.25
C GLY A 59 15.62 -7.13 18.85
N THR A 60 15.10 -7.84 17.85
CA THR A 60 15.71 -7.92 16.53
C THR A 60 14.69 -7.61 15.45
N PHE A 61 15.06 -6.76 14.50
CA PHE A 61 14.34 -6.58 13.25
C PHE A 61 14.99 -7.42 12.14
N TYR A 62 14.17 -7.97 11.27
CA TYR A 62 14.60 -8.59 10.01
C TYR A 62 13.95 -7.81 8.87
N LEU A 63 14.76 -7.34 7.93
CA LEU A 63 14.27 -6.60 6.78
C LEU A 63 14.68 -7.29 5.49
N SER A 64 13.73 -7.52 4.59
CA SER A 64 14.06 -7.84 3.21
C SER A 64 14.53 -6.59 2.48
N GLN A 65 15.59 -6.72 1.70
CA GLN A 65 16.02 -5.74 0.72
C GLN A 65 15.70 -6.26 -0.66
N ARG A 66 15.09 -5.42 -1.50
CA ARG A 66 14.55 -5.86 -2.80
C ARG A 66 15.60 -6.47 -3.73
N GLU A 67 16.88 -6.12 -3.55
CA GLU A 67 18.00 -6.71 -4.28
C GLU A 67 18.31 -8.18 -3.93
N GLY A 68 17.72 -8.76 -2.89
CA GLY A 68 17.83 -10.18 -2.59
C GLY A 68 18.55 -10.54 -1.29
N SER A 69 18.65 -9.63 -0.32
CA SER A 69 19.28 -9.90 0.98
C SER A 69 18.32 -9.67 2.15
N ILE A 70 18.61 -10.30 3.30
CA ILE A 70 17.90 -10.05 4.56
C ILE A 70 18.88 -9.35 5.52
N GLN A 71 18.45 -8.23 6.09
CA GLN A 71 19.21 -7.51 7.11
C GLN A 71 18.66 -7.86 8.48
N ARG A 72 19.50 -8.43 9.35
CA ARG A 72 19.23 -8.57 10.78
C ARG A 72 19.73 -7.33 11.50
N ILE A 73 18.85 -6.64 12.22
CA ILE A 73 19.15 -5.39 12.91
C ILE A 73 18.85 -5.55 14.39
N ASP A 74 19.84 -5.32 15.23
CA ASP A 74 19.62 -5.24 16.68
C ASP A 74 18.90 -3.94 17.03
N ALA A 75 17.74 -4.05 17.68
CA ALA A 75 16.84 -2.93 17.93
C ALA A 75 17.35 -1.92 18.96
N ILE A 76 18.42 -2.22 19.69
CA ILE A 76 18.98 -1.38 20.75
C ILE A 76 20.29 -0.73 20.29
N THR A 77 21.17 -1.52 19.68
CA THR A 77 22.50 -1.07 19.25
C THR A 77 22.50 -0.51 17.82
N GLY A 78 21.50 -0.86 17.01
CA GLY A 78 21.45 -0.53 15.58
C GLY A 78 22.43 -1.34 14.73
N GLU A 79 23.07 -2.38 15.28
CA GLU A 79 23.99 -3.22 14.52
C GLU A 79 23.25 -3.95 13.39
N VAL A 80 23.71 -3.73 12.15
CA VAL A 80 23.17 -4.35 10.94
C VAL A 80 24.07 -5.50 10.51
N THR A 81 23.53 -6.71 10.46
CA THR A 81 24.19 -7.90 9.89
C THR A 81 23.45 -8.34 8.64
N LEU A 82 24.17 -8.48 7.52
CA LEU A 82 23.63 -9.11 6.32
C LEU A 82 23.55 -10.63 6.53
N GLN A 83 22.36 -11.19 6.35
CA GLN A 83 22.11 -12.62 6.31
C GLN A 83 21.95 -13.07 4.85
N PRO A 84 22.82 -13.96 4.35
CA PRO A 84 22.69 -14.50 3.00
C PRO A 84 21.37 -15.26 2.81
N LEU A 85 20.88 -15.28 1.57
CA LEU A 85 19.67 -15.99 1.19
C LEU A 85 19.99 -16.97 0.06
N ASN A 86 19.88 -18.26 0.36
CA ASN A 86 20.19 -19.36 -0.55
C ASN A 86 18.88 -19.95 -1.08
N VAL A 87 18.52 -19.58 -2.31
CA VAL A 87 17.28 -19.98 -2.99
C VAL A 87 17.56 -20.78 -4.25
N THR A 88 16.59 -21.60 -4.67
CA THR A 88 16.73 -22.49 -5.83
C THR A 88 16.53 -21.77 -7.17
N LYS A 89 15.77 -20.67 -7.17
CA LYS A 89 15.63 -19.76 -8.33
C LYS A 89 16.17 -18.39 -7.92
N GLU A 90 17.08 -17.84 -8.73
CA GLU A 90 17.73 -16.56 -8.46
C GLU A 90 16.69 -15.43 -8.29
N ILE A 91 16.93 -14.55 -7.31
CA ILE A 91 16.10 -13.37 -7.08
C ILE A 91 16.41 -12.34 -8.17
N VAL A 92 15.38 -11.94 -8.91
CA VAL A 92 15.52 -10.95 -9.98
C VAL A 92 14.99 -9.60 -9.49
N HIS A 93 15.91 -8.65 -9.30
CA HIS A 93 15.58 -7.26 -9.01
C HIS A 93 15.43 -6.48 -10.32
N GLU A 94 14.21 -6.45 -10.86
CA GLU A 94 13.85 -5.71 -12.08
C GLU A 94 12.58 -4.89 -11.83
N GLY A 95 12.65 -3.57 -12.08
CA GLY A 95 11.53 -2.65 -11.85
C GLY A 95 11.07 -2.68 -10.39
N GLU A 96 9.83 -3.11 -10.15
CA GLU A 96 9.23 -3.29 -8.83
C GLU A 96 9.48 -4.69 -8.23
N GLY A 97 9.99 -5.64 -9.01
CA GLY A 97 10.27 -7.01 -8.59
C GLY A 97 11.55 -7.14 -7.75
N GLY A 98 11.69 -8.27 -7.05
CA GLY A 98 12.84 -8.59 -6.21
C GLY A 98 12.44 -9.42 -4.99
N LEU A 99 13.17 -9.31 -3.89
CA LEU A 99 12.77 -9.89 -2.59
C LEU A 99 11.80 -8.94 -1.87
N LEU A 100 10.54 -9.34 -1.76
CA LEU A 100 9.44 -8.49 -1.27
C LEU A 100 9.03 -8.89 0.15
N GLY A 101 7.89 -9.57 0.31
CA GLY A 101 7.41 -10.03 1.60
C GLY A 101 8.38 -10.99 2.27
N PHE A 102 8.60 -10.80 3.56
CA PHE A 102 9.38 -11.68 4.41
C PHE A 102 8.75 -11.69 5.80
N ILE A 103 8.28 -12.84 6.29
CA ILE A 103 7.68 -12.94 7.62
C ILE A 103 8.22 -14.16 8.35
N LEU A 104 8.43 -14.02 9.66
CA LEU A 104 8.80 -15.14 10.52
C LEU A 104 7.55 -15.95 10.84
N LEU A 105 7.69 -17.27 10.94
CA LEU A 105 6.58 -18.14 11.34
C LEU A 105 6.28 -17.99 12.85
N PRO A 106 5.05 -18.27 13.30
CA PRO A 106 4.67 -18.16 14.71
C PRO A 106 5.54 -18.99 15.67
N ASP A 107 6.14 -20.09 15.18
CA ASP A 107 6.98 -21.01 15.94
C ASP A 107 8.49 -20.78 15.72
N PHE A 108 8.88 -19.61 15.18
CA PHE A 108 10.26 -19.24 14.82
C PHE A 108 11.29 -19.52 15.93
N ASP A 109 10.93 -19.35 17.21
CA ASP A 109 11.82 -19.66 18.34
C ASP A 109 12.29 -21.13 18.42
N THR A 110 11.57 -22.03 17.75
CA THR A 110 11.87 -23.47 17.73
C THR A 110 12.28 -23.97 16.34
N THR A 111 11.72 -23.38 15.28
CA THR A 111 11.92 -23.82 13.90
C THR A 111 12.97 -23.02 13.16
N ASN A 112 13.20 -21.76 13.57
CA ASN A 112 13.95 -20.76 12.83
C ASN A 112 13.41 -20.55 11.40
N GLU A 113 12.11 -20.70 11.19
CA GLU A 113 11.51 -20.64 9.86
C GLU A 113 10.83 -19.30 9.53
N ALA A 114 10.86 -18.98 8.24
CA ALA A 114 10.22 -17.81 7.67
C ALA A 114 9.54 -18.16 6.34
N PHE A 115 8.63 -17.30 5.89
CA PHE A 115 8.18 -17.25 4.50
C PHE A 115 8.77 -16.05 3.78
N ALA A 116 9.10 -16.22 2.51
CA ALA A 116 9.51 -15.15 1.63
C ALA A 116 8.73 -15.16 0.32
N TYR A 117 8.47 -13.96 -0.22
CA TYR A 117 7.93 -13.73 -1.54
C TYR A 117 9.03 -13.10 -2.39
N HIS A 118 9.35 -13.68 -3.54
CA HIS A 118 10.32 -13.06 -4.44
C HIS A 118 9.99 -13.26 -5.91
N THR A 119 10.49 -12.32 -6.71
CA THR A 119 10.49 -12.38 -8.17
C THR A 119 11.69 -13.20 -8.66
N TYR A 120 11.47 -13.99 -9.70
CA TYR A 120 12.49 -14.74 -10.43
C TYR A 120 12.19 -14.70 -11.93
N GLN A 121 13.12 -15.22 -12.75
CA GLN A 121 12.93 -15.34 -14.19
C GLN A 121 13.06 -16.80 -14.65
N GLU A 122 12.12 -17.24 -15.49
CA GLU A 122 12.13 -18.55 -16.14
C GLU A 122 11.57 -18.39 -17.56
N ASP A 123 12.20 -19.03 -18.54
CA ASP A 123 11.83 -18.92 -19.97
C ASP A 123 11.65 -17.48 -20.49
N GLY A 124 12.47 -16.56 -19.97
CA GLY A 124 12.44 -15.13 -20.33
C GLY A 124 11.22 -14.37 -19.79
N ARG A 125 10.51 -14.91 -18.81
CA ARG A 125 9.35 -14.29 -18.16
C ARG A 125 9.63 -14.07 -16.68
N LEU A 126 9.24 -12.90 -16.18
CA LEU A 126 9.20 -12.65 -14.75
C LEU A 126 8.02 -13.40 -14.13
N ARG A 127 8.30 -13.99 -12.97
CA ARG A 127 7.38 -14.74 -12.14
C ARG A 127 7.64 -14.43 -10.68
N ASN A 128 6.65 -14.68 -9.85
CA ASN A 128 6.78 -14.59 -8.41
C ASN A 128 6.52 -15.95 -7.77
N ARG A 129 7.02 -16.13 -6.55
CA ARG A 129 6.80 -17.34 -5.76
C ARG A 129 6.82 -17.05 -4.27
N VAL A 130 6.20 -17.95 -3.53
CA VAL A 130 6.22 -18.01 -2.06
C VAL A 130 7.02 -19.23 -1.64
N ILE A 131 8.02 -19.03 -0.79
CA ILE A 131 8.93 -20.09 -0.33
C ILE A 131 9.00 -20.13 1.19
N ARG A 132 9.27 -21.33 1.72
CA ARG A 132 9.63 -21.54 3.12
C ARG A 132 11.14 -21.51 3.24
N LEU A 133 11.61 -20.74 4.21
CA LEU A 133 13.01 -20.58 4.54
C LEU A 133 13.27 -21.10 5.95
N GLN A 134 14.49 -21.55 6.20
CA GLN A 134 14.99 -21.80 7.54
C GLN A 134 16.33 -21.09 7.72
N LEU A 135 16.52 -20.43 8.86
CA LEU A 135 17.79 -19.85 9.24
C LEU A 135 18.73 -20.94 9.78
N GLN A 136 19.83 -21.18 9.06
CA GLN A 136 20.87 -22.17 9.36
C GLN A 136 22.24 -21.48 9.27
N ASP A 137 23.06 -21.57 10.32
CA ASP A 137 24.42 -21.00 10.36
C ASP A 137 24.49 -19.53 9.90
N ASP A 138 23.52 -18.72 10.33
CA ASP A 138 23.35 -17.30 9.99
C ASP A 138 23.00 -16.99 8.51
N ALA A 139 22.57 -18.00 7.76
CA ALA A 139 22.04 -17.88 6.40
C ALA A 139 20.62 -18.44 6.29
N TRP A 140 19.78 -17.81 5.47
CA TRP A 140 18.45 -18.30 5.15
C TRP A 140 18.55 -19.29 4.00
N VAL A 141 17.97 -20.48 4.17
CA VAL A 141 18.00 -21.57 3.19
C VAL A 141 16.58 -21.92 2.79
N GLU A 142 16.33 -22.00 1.48
CA GLU A 142 15.06 -22.50 0.94
C GLU A 142 14.84 -23.96 1.30
N MET A 143 13.74 -24.23 2.01
CA MET A 143 13.35 -25.56 2.45
C MET A 143 12.24 -26.16 1.58
N ASP A 144 11.32 -25.30 1.12
CA ASP A 144 10.16 -25.73 0.34
C ASP A 144 9.57 -24.59 -0.49
N VAL A 145 8.80 -24.96 -1.51
CA VAL A 145 8.05 -24.05 -2.38
C VAL A 145 6.57 -24.16 -2.06
N LEU A 146 5.99 -23.10 -1.49
CA LEU A 146 4.56 -23.11 -1.13
C LEU A 146 3.70 -22.83 -2.36
N LEU A 147 4.12 -21.88 -3.18
CA LEU A 147 3.42 -21.51 -4.40
C LEU A 147 4.41 -20.96 -5.42
N ASP A 148 4.37 -21.50 -6.63
CA ASP A 148 5.23 -21.09 -7.75
C ASP A 148 4.38 -20.58 -8.93
N ASP A 149 5.05 -20.04 -9.95
CA ASP A 149 4.46 -19.58 -11.22
C ASP A 149 3.34 -18.54 -11.05
N ILE A 150 3.40 -17.74 -9.98
CA ILE A 150 2.56 -16.54 -9.85
C ILE A 150 3.01 -15.58 -10.95
N PRO A 151 2.11 -15.01 -11.78
CA PRO A 151 2.54 -14.05 -12.80
C PRO A 151 3.26 -12.87 -12.14
N GLY A 152 4.40 -12.49 -12.72
CA GLY A 152 5.19 -11.34 -12.30
C GLY A 152 5.48 -10.43 -13.48
N GLY A 153 5.88 -9.21 -13.18
CA GLY A 153 6.18 -8.18 -14.17
C GLY A 153 7.22 -7.19 -13.67
N SER A 154 7.65 -6.28 -14.53
CA SER A 154 8.49 -5.15 -14.11
C SER A 154 7.73 -4.16 -13.24
N ILE A 155 6.39 -4.23 -13.23
CA ILE A 155 5.47 -3.50 -12.36
C ILE A 155 4.42 -4.46 -11.79
N HIS A 156 3.82 -4.05 -10.67
CA HIS A 156 2.64 -4.68 -10.07
C HIS A 156 2.83 -6.12 -9.64
N ASN A 157 3.81 -6.36 -8.76
CA ASN A 157 4.06 -7.69 -8.20
C ASN A 157 3.28 -7.94 -6.89
N GLY A 158 2.70 -6.91 -6.25
CA GLY A 158 2.15 -7.05 -4.91
C GLY A 158 3.23 -7.47 -3.92
N GLY A 159 3.11 -8.67 -3.35
CA GLY A 159 4.20 -9.34 -2.61
C GLY A 159 4.12 -9.22 -1.09
N ARG A 160 3.03 -8.71 -0.51
CA ARG A 160 2.84 -8.70 0.95
C ARG A 160 2.45 -10.10 1.44
N LEU A 161 3.09 -10.54 2.50
CA LEU A 161 2.77 -11.77 3.23
C LEU A 161 2.26 -11.42 4.63
N LYS A 162 1.22 -12.11 5.10
CA LYS A 162 0.78 -12.00 6.49
C LYS A 162 0.02 -13.25 6.95
N ILE A 163 0.31 -13.73 8.16
CA ILE A 163 -0.50 -14.77 8.80
C ILE A 163 -1.73 -14.11 9.42
N GLY A 164 -2.91 -14.61 9.07
CA GLY A 164 -4.19 -14.15 9.62
C GLY A 164 -4.50 -14.74 11.00
N PRO A 165 -5.54 -14.24 11.69
CA PRO A 165 -6.00 -14.77 12.97
C PRO A 165 -6.54 -16.21 12.88
N ASP A 166 -6.85 -16.67 11.68
CA ASP A 166 -7.26 -18.04 11.35
C ASP A 166 -6.07 -18.98 11.10
N GLN A 167 -4.84 -18.50 11.32
CA GLN A 167 -3.58 -19.22 11.12
C GLN A 167 -3.27 -19.59 9.66
N ASN A 168 -3.94 -18.95 8.68
CA ASN A 168 -3.60 -19.08 7.27
C ASN A 168 -2.66 -17.98 6.80
N LEU A 169 -1.92 -18.27 5.73
CA LEU A 169 -1.08 -17.32 5.04
C LEU A 169 -1.88 -16.58 3.97
N TYR A 170 -1.86 -15.25 4.04
CA TYR A 170 -2.42 -14.36 3.04
C TYR A 170 -1.30 -13.72 2.22
N VAL A 171 -1.48 -13.69 0.89
CA VAL A 171 -0.48 -13.22 -0.07
C VAL A 171 -1.12 -12.24 -1.03
N THR A 172 -0.56 -11.04 -1.17
CA THR A 172 -1.00 -10.10 -2.22
C THR A 172 -0.25 -10.36 -3.52
N THR A 173 -0.97 -10.30 -4.64
CA THR A 173 -0.38 -10.38 -5.99
C THR A 173 -0.96 -9.26 -6.84
N GLY A 174 -0.09 -8.50 -7.50
CA GLY A 174 -0.53 -7.51 -8.48
C GLY A 174 -0.88 -8.16 -9.83
N ASP A 175 -1.42 -7.37 -10.75
CA ASP A 175 -1.84 -7.82 -12.09
C ASP A 175 -0.67 -8.08 -13.06
N ALA A 176 0.57 -7.90 -12.61
CA ALA A 176 1.80 -8.04 -13.39
C ALA A 176 1.85 -7.15 -14.65
N GLY A 177 1.13 -6.03 -14.65
CA GLY A 177 0.99 -5.13 -15.81
C GLY A 177 -0.02 -5.62 -16.87
N ASN A 178 -0.76 -6.70 -16.58
CA ASN A 178 -1.85 -7.18 -17.42
C ASN A 178 -3.16 -7.24 -16.63
N ALA A 179 -3.95 -6.17 -16.75
CA ALA A 179 -5.17 -5.99 -15.99
C ALA A 179 -6.23 -7.09 -16.20
N ASP A 180 -6.24 -7.76 -17.37
CA ASP A 180 -7.17 -8.86 -17.65
C ASP A 180 -7.01 -10.03 -16.65
N TYR A 181 -5.82 -10.17 -16.05
CA TYR A 181 -5.59 -11.21 -15.04
C TYR A 181 -6.38 -10.98 -13.75
N ALA A 182 -6.66 -9.73 -13.38
CA ALA A 182 -7.31 -9.41 -12.12
C ALA A 182 -8.73 -10.02 -12.02
N GLN A 183 -9.47 -10.01 -13.13
CA GLN A 183 -10.82 -10.60 -13.23
C GLN A 183 -10.81 -12.10 -13.53
N ASN A 184 -9.70 -12.65 -14.03
CA ASN A 184 -9.58 -14.08 -14.32
C ASN A 184 -9.28 -14.89 -13.04
N LEU A 185 -10.22 -15.74 -12.61
CA LEU A 185 -10.07 -16.61 -11.43
C LEU A 185 -9.10 -17.78 -11.63
N ASP A 186 -8.76 -18.13 -12.88
CA ASP A 186 -7.74 -19.14 -13.19
C ASP A 186 -6.31 -18.54 -13.12
N SER A 187 -6.19 -17.22 -12.97
CA SER A 187 -4.92 -16.52 -12.78
C SER A 187 -4.65 -16.21 -11.31
N LEU A 188 -3.40 -16.33 -10.90
CA LEU A 188 -2.94 -15.92 -9.56
C LEU A 188 -2.58 -14.44 -9.47
N ALA A 189 -2.64 -13.68 -10.56
CA ALA A 189 -2.34 -12.24 -10.57
C ALA A 189 -3.58 -11.37 -10.34
N GLY A 190 -3.38 -10.24 -9.66
CA GLY A 190 -4.44 -9.31 -9.27
C GLY A 190 -5.38 -9.90 -8.21
N LYS A 191 -4.79 -10.54 -7.19
CA LYS A 191 -5.50 -11.31 -6.16
C LYS A 191 -5.01 -10.98 -4.75
N ILE A 192 -5.85 -11.26 -3.77
CA ILE A 192 -5.39 -11.70 -2.45
C ILE A 192 -5.60 -13.20 -2.41
N LEU A 193 -4.52 -13.94 -2.16
CA LEU A 193 -4.52 -15.40 -2.02
C LEU A 193 -4.54 -15.79 -0.54
N ARG A 194 -5.15 -16.93 -0.21
CA ARG A 194 -5.16 -17.55 1.12
C ARG A 194 -4.77 -19.01 1.00
N MET A 195 -3.77 -19.43 1.77
CA MET A 195 -3.26 -20.80 1.83
C MET A 195 -3.02 -21.25 3.28
N ASN A 196 -3.05 -22.56 3.53
CA ASN A 196 -2.55 -23.12 4.79
C ASN A 196 -1.04 -22.85 4.88
N VAL A 197 -0.48 -22.85 6.10
CA VAL A 197 0.97 -22.64 6.31
C VAL A 197 1.85 -23.75 5.73
N ASP A 198 1.27 -24.89 5.36
CA ASP A 198 1.95 -25.96 4.63
C ASP A 198 1.87 -25.81 3.09
N GLY A 199 1.27 -24.72 2.60
CA GLY A 199 1.08 -24.44 1.17
C GLY A 199 -0.16 -25.08 0.54
N SER A 200 -0.92 -25.89 1.28
CA SER A 200 -2.15 -26.49 0.76
C SER A 200 -3.31 -25.48 0.70
N ILE A 201 -4.31 -25.76 -0.13
CA ILE A 201 -5.50 -24.90 -0.28
C ILE A 201 -6.46 -25.18 0.89
N PRO A 202 -6.87 -24.14 1.67
CA PRO A 202 -7.86 -24.29 2.71
C PRO A 202 -9.20 -24.79 2.14
N SER A 203 -9.83 -25.74 2.83
CA SER A 203 -11.09 -26.35 2.37
C SER A 203 -12.28 -25.38 2.37
N ASP A 204 -12.15 -24.26 3.10
CA ASP A 204 -13.13 -23.20 3.26
C ASP A 204 -12.82 -21.97 2.39
N ASN A 205 -11.87 -22.05 1.44
CA ASN A 205 -11.66 -20.97 0.47
C ASN A 205 -12.92 -20.77 -0.41
N PRO A 206 -13.20 -19.52 -0.83
CA PRO A 206 -14.44 -19.18 -1.52
C PRO A 206 -14.58 -19.79 -2.92
N PHE A 207 -13.45 -20.12 -3.56
CA PHE A 207 -13.41 -20.73 -4.88
C PHE A 207 -12.84 -22.15 -4.80
N GLN A 208 -13.52 -23.10 -5.42
CA GLN A 208 -13.17 -24.52 -5.35
C GLN A 208 -11.77 -24.78 -5.94
N ASN A 209 -10.94 -25.51 -5.19
CA ASN A 209 -9.56 -25.87 -5.59
C ASN A 209 -8.72 -24.65 -6.00
N SER A 210 -8.92 -23.50 -5.35
CA SER A 210 -8.21 -22.26 -5.68
C SER A 210 -7.66 -21.59 -4.42
N TYR A 211 -6.49 -20.96 -4.58
CA TYR A 211 -5.89 -20.09 -3.56
C TYR A 211 -6.58 -18.73 -3.47
N VAL A 212 -7.41 -18.35 -4.45
CA VAL A 212 -8.02 -17.02 -4.50
C VAL A 212 -8.92 -16.82 -3.28
N TYR A 213 -8.63 -15.77 -2.52
CA TYR A 213 -9.48 -15.29 -1.42
C TYR A 213 -10.34 -14.12 -1.87
N SER A 214 -9.75 -13.16 -2.58
CA SER A 214 -10.47 -12.09 -3.30
C SER A 214 -9.74 -11.72 -4.58
N TYR A 215 -10.43 -11.04 -5.50
CA TYR A 215 -9.93 -10.75 -6.84
C TYR A 215 -10.35 -9.36 -7.32
N GLY A 216 -9.92 -8.98 -8.53
CA GLY A 216 -10.15 -7.63 -9.05
C GLY A 216 -9.22 -6.60 -8.43
N HIS A 217 -7.96 -6.98 -8.18
CA HIS A 217 -6.92 -6.11 -7.63
C HIS A 217 -5.88 -5.74 -8.70
N ARG A 218 -5.34 -4.54 -8.64
CA ARG A 218 -4.27 -3.98 -9.47
C ARG A 218 -2.89 -4.23 -8.89
N ASN A 219 -2.57 -3.64 -7.73
CA ASN A 219 -1.25 -3.76 -7.09
C ASN A 219 -1.32 -3.63 -5.55
N PRO A 220 -1.95 -4.59 -4.84
CA PRO A 220 -2.08 -4.53 -3.40
C PRO A 220 -0.74 -4.76 -2.70
N GLN A 221 -0.32 -3.84 -1.83
CA GLN A 221 0.98 -3.88 -1.14
C GLN A 221 0.89 -3.82 0.39
N GLY A 222 -0.30 -3.57 0.95
CA GLY A 222 -0.54 -3.58 2.39
C GLY A 222 -1.58 -4.63 2.78
N LEU A 223 -1.39 -5.28 3.92
CA LEU A 223 -2.38 -6.15 4.56
C LEU A 223 -2.31 -5.96 6.07
N ALA A 224 -3.46 -5.77 6.71
CA ALA A 224 -3.57 -5.71 8.16
C ALA A 224 -4.93 -6.20 8.63
N TRP A 225 -4.98 -6.83 9.80
CA TRP A 225 -6.23 -7.04 10.50
C TRP A 225 -6.39 -5.95 11.56
N ASN A 226 -7.60 -5.43 11.73
CA ASN A 226 -7.93 -4.62 12.91
C ASN A 226 -8.20 -5.51 14.14
N GLU A 227 -8.54 -4.89 15.27
CA GLU A 227 -8.82 -5.59 16.53
C GLU A 227 -10.08 -6.46 16.47
N ASP A 228 -11.02 -6.14 15.57
CA ASP A 228 -12.26 -6.89 15.36
C ASP A 228 -12.07 -8.11 14.43
N GLY A 229 -10.87 -8.29 13.87
CA GLY A 229 -10.54 -9.38 12.95
C GLY A 229 -10.95 -9.10 11.49
N GLU A 230 -11.22 -7.86 11.14
CA GLU A 230 -11.50 -7.42 9.76
C GLU A 230 -10.20 -7.20 8.99
N LEU A 231 -10.11 -7.75 7.77
CA LEU A 231 -8.93 -7.62 6.92
C LEU A 231 -9.01 -6.35 6.08
N PHE A 232 -7.99 -5.51 6.16
CA PHE A 232 -7.80 -4.34 5.31
C PHE A 232 -6.62 -4.54 4.35
N SER A 233 -6.77 -4.04 3.13
CA SER A 233 -5.71 -3.99 2.11
C SER A 233 -5.53 -2.56 1.61
N THR A 234 -4.29 -2.19 1.31
CA THR A 234 -3.98 -0.93 0.60
C THR A 234 -3.42 -1.21 -0.78
N GLU A 235 -3.83 -0.43 -1.76
CA GLU A 235 -3.55 -0.68 -3.17
C GLU A 235 -3.28 0.59 -3.98
N HIS A 236 -2.37 0.50 -4.96
CA HIS A 236 -2.08 1.58 -5.89
C HIS A 236 -3.05 1.59 -7.06
N GLY A 237 -3.71 2.73 -7.31
CA GLY A 237 -4.54 2.97 -8.49
C GLY A 237 -3.72 3.27 -9.75
N GLN A 238 -4.37 3.40 -10.91
CA GLN A 238 -3.67 3.66 -12.18
C GLN A 238 -3.14 5.10 -12.30
N THR A 239 -3.93 6.09 -11.86
CA THR A 239 -3.57 7.51 -11.76
C THR A 239 -4.50 8.12 -10.72
N ALA A 240 -3.97 8.44 -9.54
CA ALA A 240 -4.79 8.59 -8.32
C ALA A 240 -5.59 7.32 -8.02
N HIS A 241 -6.65 7.43 -7.21
CA HIS A 241 -7.49 6.31 -6.79
C HIS A 241 -6.70 5.22 -6.09
N ASP A 242 -5.72 5.59 -5.27
CA ASP A 242 -5.13 4.65 -4.31
C ASP A 242 -6.19 4.29 -3.28
N GLU A 243 -6.31 3.01 -2.95
CA GLU A 243 -7.45 2.49 -2.22
C GLU A 243 -7.04 1.91 -0.88
N LEU A 244 -7.94 2.08 0.09
CA LEU A 244 -8.06 1.26 1.29
C LEU A 244 -9.32 0.42 1.13
N ASN A 245 -9.16 -0.89 1.14
CA ASN A 245 -10.21 -1.87 0.92
C ASN A 245 -10.48 -2.69 2.18
N LEU A 246 -11.75 -2.84 2.56
CA LEU A 246 -12.20 -3.85 3.53
C LEU A 246 -12.39 -5.17 2.78
N ILE A 247 -11.55 -6.16 3.09
CA ILE A 247 -11.43 -7.41 2.35
C ILE A 247 -12.34 -8.49 2.93
N GLU A 248 -13.22 -9.02 2.09
CA GLU A 248 -14.08 -10.16 2.40
C GLU A 248 -13.86 -11.30 1.40
N ALA A 249 -14.09 -12.53 1.86
CA ALA A 249 -13.87 -13.74 1.06
C ALA A 249 -14.84 -13.79 -0.14
N GLY A 250 -14.29 -14.03 -1.33
CA GLY A 250 -15.03 -14.23 -2.58
C GLY A 250 -15.36 -12.93 -3.32
N ASN A 251 -15.13 -11.76 -2.72
CA ASN A 251 -15.52 -10.49 -3.31
C ASN A 251 -14.58 -10.05 -4.45
N ASN A 252 -15.17 -9.29 -5.38
CA ASN A 252 -14.52 -8.65 -6.52
C ASN A 252 -14.29 -7.17 -6.23
N TYR A 253 -13.04 -6.73 -6.20
CA TYR A 253 -12.63 -5.34 -5.96
C TYR A 253 -12.51 -4.53 -7.26
N GLY A 254 -12.95 -5.13 -8.37
CA GLY A 254 -13.42 -4.37 -9.51
C GLY A 254 -12.37 -4.05 -10.58
N TRP A 255 -11.08 -3.95 -10.25
CA TRP A 255 -10.05 -3.67 -11.24
C TRP A 255 -10.04 -4.71 -12.38
N PRO A 256 -9.96 -4.31 -13.67
CA PRO A 256 -9.93 -2.94 -14.19
C PRO A 256 -11.31 -2.39 -14.61
N VAL A 257 -12.39 -3.10 -14.31
CA VAL A 257 -13.75 -2.73 -14.76
C VAL A 257 -14.24 -1.49 -14.04
N ILE A 258 -14.00 -1.41 -12.73
CA ILE A 258 -14.23 -0.19 -11.94
C ILE A 258 -12.92 0.25 -11.29
N GLN A 259 -12.80 1.55 -11.06
CA GLN A 259 -11.74 2.18 -10.26
C GLN A 259 -12.36 3.16 -9.27
N GLY A 260 -11.89 3.16 -8.02
CA GLY A 260 -12.34 4.14 -7.06
C GLY A 260 -13.84 4.04 -6.77
N ASP A 261 -14.59 5.12 -6.92
CA ASP A 261 -16.03 5.17 -6.65
C ASP A 261 -16.92 4.85 -7.86
N GLU A 262 -16.36 4.27 -8.92
CA GLU A 262 -17.14 3.64 -10.00
C GLU A 262 -17.88 2.40 -9.47
N GLU A 263 -19.11 2.19 -9.94
CA GLU A 263 -19.97 1.10 -9.48
C GLU A 263 -20.40 0.21 -10.64
N GLU A 264 -20.28 -1.11 -10.45
CA GLU A 264 -20.85 -2.13 -11.33
C GLU A 264 -21.48 -3.25 -10.48
N PRO A 265 -22.51 -3.96 -10.97
CA PRO A 265 -23.12 -5.05 -10.23
C PRO A 265 -22.10 -6.11 -9.80
N SER A 266 -22.20 -6.53 -8.53
CA SER A 266 -21.34 -7.56 -7.94
C SER A 266 -19.85 -7.19 -7.79
N MET A 267 -19.53 -5.90 -7.82
CA MET A 267 -18.20 -5.36 -7.51
C MET A 267 -18.25 -4.50 -6.25
N ILE A 268 -17.15 -4.49 -5.49
CA ILE A 268 -17.02 -3.80 -4.22
C ILE A 268 -16.17 -2.55 -4.43
N THR A 269 -16.74 -1.40 -4.09
CA THR A 269 -16.02 -0.12 -4.04
C THR A 269 -15.14 -0.03 -2.79
N PRO A 270 -14.05 0.75 -2.81
CA PRO A 270 -13.15 0.85 -1.69
C PRO A 270 -13.77 1.52 -0.47
N TYR A 271 -13.27 1.12 0.70
CA TYR A 271 -13.65 1.73 1.98
C TYR A 271 -13.23 3.21 2.02
N TYR A 272 -12.07 3.51 1.44
CA TYR A 272 -11.59 4.87 1.20
C TYR A 272 -10.72 4.90 -0.06
N GLN A 273 -10.73 6.02 -0.78
CA GLN A 273 -9.84 6.24 -1.92
C GLN A 273 -9.21 7.64 -1.90
N HIS A 274 -7.98 7.74 -2.40
CA HIS A 274 -7.36 9.01 -2.69
C HIS A 274 -7.96 9.61 -3.97
N ARG A 275 -8.63 10.76 -3.82
CA ARG A 275 -9.21 11.49 -4.96
C ARG A 275 -8.17 12.43 -5.58
N GLU A 276 -8.22 12.61 -6.89
CA GLU A 276 -7.48 13.70 -7.54
C GLU A 276 -7.88 15.05 -6.91
N HIS A 277 -6.98 15.65 -6.14
CA HIS A 277 -7.05 17.08 -5.92
C HIS A 277 -6.68 17.77 -7.23
N ASN A 278 -7.65 18.38 -7.90
CA ASN A 278 -7.37 19.39 -8.91
C ASN A 278 -6.57 20.53 -8.24
N LEU A 279 -5.23 20.47 -8.29
CA LEU A 279 -4.32 21.51 -7.81
C LEU A 279 -4.55 22.87 -8.52
N GLY A 280 -5.43 22.92 -9.53
CA GLY A 280 -5.85 24.13 -10.23
C GLY A 280 -6.85 25.03 -9.49
N SER A 281 -7.44 24.61 -8.37
CA SER A 281 -8.41 25.45 -7.62
C SER A 281 -7.77 26.27 -6.49
N ILE A 282 -6.56 25.93 -6.04
CA ILE A 282 -5.85 26.65 -4.96
C ILE A 282 -5.03 27.84 -5.52
N TRP A 283 -4.70 27.83 -6.82
CA TRP A 283 -3.90 28.88 -7.46
C TRP A 283 -4.70 29.97 -8.21
N ASN A 284 -6.03 29.85 -8.34
CA ASN A 284 -6.86 30.82 -9.07
C ASN A 284 -7.56 31.87 -8.19
N SER A 285 -7.39 31.81 -6.86
CA SER A 285 -7.94 32.83 -5.94
C SER A 285 -6.97 34.00 -5.66
N HIS A 286 -5.72 33.93 -6.13
CA HIS A 286 -4.69 34.96 -5.85
C HIS A 286 -4.34 35.88 -7.04
N GLN A 287 -5.17 35.93 -8.09
CA GLN A 287 -4.99 36.91 -9.19
C GLN A 287 -6.23 37.75 -9.52
N ARG A 288 -7.19 37.86 -8.62
CA ARG A 288 -8.23 38.90 -8.70
C ARG A 288 -8.42 39.56 -7.33
N GLY A 289 -7.62 40.57 -7.09
CA GLY A 289 -7.66 41.52 -5.98
C GLY A 289 -6.71 42.67 -6.29
#